data_AF-A0A117X7B0-F1
#
_entry.id   AF-A0A117X7B0-F1
#
_cell.length_a   1.000
_cell.length_b   1.000
_cell.length_c   1.000
_cell.angle_alpha   90.00
_cell.angle_beta   90.00
_cell.angle_gamma   90.00
#
_symmetry.space_group_name_H-M   'P 1'
#
loop_
_entity.id
_entity.type
_entity.pdbx_description
1 polymer ?
#
loop_
_entity_poly.entity_id
_entity_poly.type
_entity_poly.pdbx_seq_one_letter_code
_entity_poly.pdbx_strand_id
1 'polypeptide(L)' 'MTMLQLAAPQTRRPITTEELAELLSIRPQSIRKRYCQTGAYFSLRPVKMPNGRLMWPADALEKLAEG' A
#
# COMPACT_ATOMS: atom_id res chain seq x y z
N MET A 1 -24.64 25.50 -3.22
CA MET A 1 -23.38 25.62 -3.98
C MET A 1 -22.51 24.42 -3.63
N THR A 2 -22.71 23.32 -4.35
CA THR A 2 -22.04 22.04 -4.07
C THR A 2 -20.66 22.05 -4.72
N MET A 3 -19.61 22.00 -3.91
CA MET A 3 -18.24 21.84 -4.39
C MET A 3 -18.04 20.40 -4.86
N LEU A 4 -17.92 20.21 -6.18
CA LEU A 4 -17.42 18.98 -6.78
C LEU A 4 -15.91 18.91 -6.53
N GLN A 5 -15.52 18.19 -5.48
CA GLN A 5 -14.13 17.80 -5.27
C GLN A 5 -13.77 16.75 -6.32
N LEU A 6 -13.16 17.16 -7.42
CA LEU A 6 -12.54 16.26 -8.39
C LEU A 6 -11.26 15.70 -7.75
N ALA A 7 -11.37 14.53 -7.12
CA ALA A 7 -10.19 13.76 -6.73
C ALA A 7 -9.45 13.38 -8.02
N ALA A 8 -8.36 14.08 -8.29
CA ALA A 8 -7.48 13.78 -9.41
C ALA A 8 -7.07 12.29 -9.37
N PRO A 9 -6.83 11.65 -10.53
CA PRO A 9 -6.15 10.36 -10.55
C PRO A 9 -4.73 10.63 -10.03
N GLN A 10 -4.54 10.44 -8.73
CA GLN A 10 -3.22 10.46 -8.09
C GLN A 10 -2.40 9.48 -8.91
N THR A 11 -1.44 9.95 -9.70
CA THR A 11 -0.42 9.10 -10.32
C THR A 11 0.10 8.20 -9.22
N ARG A 12 -0.33 6.92 -9.22
CA ARG A 12 -0.24 6.01 -8.09
C ARG A 12 1.22 5.58 -7.96
N ARG A 13 2.04 6.48 -7.43
CA ARG A 13 3.43 6.22 -7.10
C ARG A 13 3.44 5.07 -6.11
N PRO A 14 4.28 4.05 -6.31
CA PRO A 14 4.31 2.96 -5.37
C PRO A 14 4.77 3.51 -4.01
N ILE A 15 4.04 3.17 -2.97
CA ILE A 15 4.24 3.68 -1.61
C ILE A 15 5.16 2.76 -0.83
N THR A 16 5.81 3.31 0.18
CA THR A 16 6.67 2.52 1.06
C THR A 16 5.84 1.71 2.07
N THR A 17 6.48 0.75 2.74
CA THR A 17 5.82 -0.03 3.80
C THR A 17 5.39 0.86 4.98
N GLU A 18 6.09 1.98 5.19
CA GLU A 18 5.79 2.95 6.25
C GLU A 18 4.53 3.75 5.92
N GLU A 19 4.45 4.29 4.69
CA GLU A 19 3.24 4.97 4.21
C GLU A 19 2.02 4.02 4.19
N LEU A 20 2.20 2.77 3.74
CA LEU A 20 1.13 1.77 3.79
C LEU A 20 0.67 1.50 5.24
N ALA A 21 1.61 1.47 6.18
CA ALA A 21 1.31 1.30 7.60
C ALA A 21 0.53 2.48 8.17
N GLU A 22 0.89 3.71 7.82
CA GLU A 22 0.15 4.92 8.23
C GLU A 22 -1.27 4.93 7.65
N LEU A 23 -1.43 4.61 6.37
CA LEU A 23 -2.74 4.55 5.70
C LEU A 23 -3.67 3.52 6.35
N LEU A 24 -3.13 2.36 6.75
CA LEU A 24 -3.91 1.31 7.41
C LEU A 24 -3.98 1.51 8.93
N SER A 25 -3.29 2.49 9.50
CA SER A 25 -3.09 2.64 10.95
C SER A 25 -2.58 1.35 11.63
N ILE A 26 -1.72 0.60 10.95
CA ILE A 26 -1.12 -0.65 11.42
C ILE A 26 0.39 -0.45 11.59
N ARG A 27 1.03 -1.20 12.48
CA ARG A 27 2.50 -1.17 12.60
C ARG A 27 3.17 -1.72 11.33
N PRO A 28 4.22 -1.06 10.79
CA PRO A 28 4.95 -1.55 9.61
C PRO A 28 5.57 -2.93 9.84
N GLN A 29 5.91 -3.25 11.09
CA GLN A 29 6.41 -4.58 11.48
C GLN A 29 5.38 -5.70 11.24
N SER A 30 4.09 -5.44 11.45
CA SER A 30 3.02 -6.41 11.19
C SER A 30 2.89 -6.71 9.70
N ILE A 31 3.03 -5.69 8.85
CA ILE A 31 3.02 -5.84 7.40
C ILE A 31 4.20 -6.69 6.94
N ARG A 32 5.42 -6.38 7.44
CA ARG A 32 6.63 -7.16 7.14
C ARG A 32 6.49 -8.62 7.60
N LYS A 33 5.99 -8.85 8.82
CA LYS A 33 5.79 -10.20 9.37
C LYS A 33 4.83 -11.02 8.50
N ARG A 34 3.66 -10.45 8.16
CA ARG A 34 2.68 -11.13 7.31
C ARG A 34 3.22 -11.39 5.91
N TYR A 35 3.94 -10.43 5.33
CA TYR A 35 4.61 -10.60 4.03
C TYR A 35 5.63 -11.73 4.07
N CYS A 36 6.47 -11.83 5.11
CA CYS A 36 7.43 -12.94 5.24
C CYS A 36 6.75 -14.31 5.39
N GLN A 37 5.58 -14.37 6.02
CA GLN A 37 4.83 -15.61 6.25
C GLN A 37 4.06 -16.09 5.01
N THR A 38 3.43 -15.16 4.29
CA THR A 38 2.50 -15.48 3.19
C THR A 38 3.09 -15.20 1.80
N GLY A 39 4.17 -14.41 1.72
CA GLY A 39 4.74 -13.92 0.46
C GLY A 39 3.95 -12.80 -0.23
N ALA A 40 2.76 -12.47 0.30
CA ALA A 40 1.89 -11.38 -0.13
C ALA A 40 1.12 -10.82 1.07
N TYR A 41 0.63 -9.59 0.96
CA TYR A 41 -0.21 -8.98 2.00
C TYR A 41 -1.64 -8.85 1.49
N PHE A 42 -2.52 -9.79 1.88
CA PHE A 42 -3.97 -9.90 1.55
C PHE A 42 -4.33 -10.02 0.05
N SER A 43 -3.76 -9.20 -0.83
CA SER A 43 -3.72 -9.34 -2.30
C SER A 43 -2.59 -8.50 -2.93
N LEU A 44 -1.79 -7.84 -2.10
CA LEU A 44 -0.75 -6.92 -2.52
C LEU A 44 0.56 -7.66 -2.74
N ARG A 45 1.16 -7.42 -3.91
CA ARG A 45 2.51 -7.87 -4.24
C ARG A 45 3.46 -6.66 -4.19
N PRO A 46 4.39 -6.63 -3.24
CA PRO A 46 5.40 -5.57 -3.22
C PRO A 46 6.43 -5.82 -4.33
N VAL A 47 6.94 -4.74 -4.89
CA VAL A 47 8.11 -4.73 -5.77
C VAL A 47 9.35 -4.60 -4.89
N LYS A 48 10.28 -5.54 -5.02
CA LYS A 48 11.60 -5.46 -4.37
C LYS A 48 12.46 -4.50 -5.17
N MET A 49 12.87 -3.40 -4.54
CA MET A 49 13.86 -2.50 -5.12
C MET A 49 15.29 -3.03 -4.86
N PRO A 50 16.26 -2.64 -5.71
CA PRO A 50 17.67 -3.01 -5.54
C PRO A 50 18.29 -2.45 -4.24
N ASN A 51 17.67 -1.45 -3.62
CA ASN A 51 18.05 -0.90 -2.31
C ASN A 51 17.53 -1.74 -1.12
N GLY A 52 16.85 -2.88 -1.37
CA GLY A 52 16.29 -3.75 -0.34
C GLY A 52 14.95 -3.27 0.26
N ARG A 53 14.41 -2.13 -0.19
CA ARG A 53 13.08 -1.65 0.24
C ARG A 53 11.97 -2.37 -0.54
N LEU A 54 10.84 -2.53 0.13
CA LEU A 54 9.61 -3.04 -0.48
C LEU A 54 8.71 -1.86 -0.85
N MET A 55 8.39 -1.75 -2.13
CA MET A 55 7.45 -0.78 -2.66
C MET A 55 6.11 -1.45 -2.91
N TRP A 56 5.05 -0.89 -2.34
CA TRP A 56 3.69 -1.36 -2.48
C TRP A 56 2.97 -0.53 -3.55
N PRO A 57 2.02 -1.09 -4.31
CA PRO A 57 1.21 -0.29 -5.21
C PRO A 57 0.45 0.79 -4.43
N ALA A 58 0.29 1.99 -4.98
CA ALA A 58 -0.49 3.05 -4.30
C ALA A 58 -1.99 2.70 -4.21
N ASP A 59 -2.46 1.82 -5.09
CA ASP A 59 -3.77 1.17 -5.06
C ASP A 59 -3.92 0.17 -3.90
N ALA A 60 -2.94 0.08 -3.01
CA ALA A 60 -2.91 -0.96 -1.98
C ALA A 60 -4.20 -1.00 -1.16
N LEU A 61 -4.73 0.18 -0.79
CA LEU A 61 -5.96 0.29 -0.03
C LEU A 61 -7.18 -0.17 -0.83
N GLU A 62 -7.26 0.21 -2.11
CA GLU A 62 -8.35 -0.21 -3.00
C GLU A 62 -8.31 -1.72 -3.25
N LYS A 63 -7.13 -2.29 -3.47
CA LYS A 63 -6.93 -3.74 -3.62
C LYS A 63 -7.20 -4.52 -2.34
N LEU A 64 -7.09 -3.88 -1.17
CA LEU A 64 -7.49 -4.44 0.11
C LEU A 64 -9.02 -4.35 0.32
N ALA A 65 -9.67 -3.30 -0.21
CA ALA A 65 -11.10 -3.06 -0.08
C ALA A 65 -11.96 -3.78 -1.13
N GLU A 66 -11.41 -4.11 -2.30
CA GLU A 66 -12.05 -4.93 -3.34
C GLU A 66 -12.14 -6.44 -2.97
N GLY A 67 -11.64 -6.84 -1.80
CA GLY A 67 -11.53 -8.24 -1.35
C GLY A 67 -12.62 -8.69 -0.38
#